data_AF-A0A401RTK1-F1
#
_entry.id   AF-A0A401RTK1-F1
#
_cell.length_a   1.000
_cell.length_b   1.000
_cell.length_c   1.000
_cell.angle_alpha   90.00
_cell.angle_beta   90.00
_cell.angle_gamma   90.00
#
_symmetry.space_group_name_H-M   'P 1'
#
loop_
_entity.id
_entity.type
_entity.pdbx_description
1 polymer ?
#
loop_
_entity_poly.entity_id
_entity_poly.type
_entity_poly.pdbx_seq_one_letter_code
_entity_poly.pdbx_strand_id
1 'polypeptide(L)'
;ALNFQRSIDDVENWLSEVEKQLEQAGQPSDLVSVKNLLNEQQDLEEDINSYVERMQSLLDQSEEFVRDNHFLAEGIRVRVSDILQRYQALRDPIKERRQVLEDSARLYQLYRDLDVAQAWVQEKLLLATAKDVGHSLTAVQSLHNKHQVRGRRAGSTPGRGIPRG
;
A
#
# COMPACT_ATOMS: atom_id res chain seq x y z
N ALA A 1 -13.07 -38.48 -26.30
CA ALA A 1 -14.19 -37.53 -26.45
C ALA A 1 -14.77 -37.05 -25.10
N LEU A 2 -15.45 -37.89 -24.30
CA LEU A 2 -16.13 -37.43 -23.06
C LEU A 2 -15.19 -36.81 -22.01
N ASN A 3 -14.02 -37.40 -21.76
CA ASN A 3 -13.05 -36.84 -20.80
C ASN A 3 -12.45 -35.51 -21.26
N PHE A 4 -12.23 -35.38 -22.58
CA PHE A 4 -11.73 -34.14 -23.18
C PHE A 4 -12.77 -33.02 -23.10
N GLN A 5 -14.03 -33.34 -23.38
CA GLN A 5 -15.14 -32.41 -23.24
C GLN A 5 -15.27 -31.85 -21.82
N ARG A 6 -15.15 -32.72 -20.80
CA ARG A 6 -15.10 -32.26 -19.40
C ARG A 6 -13.93 -31.33 -19.14
N SER A 7 -12.74 -31.62 -19.68
CA SER A 7 -11.59 -30.74 -19.50
C SER A 7 -11.79 -29.37 -20.17
N ILE A 8 -12.50 -29.30 -21.30
CA ILE A 8 -12.88 -28.03 -21.93
C ILE A 8 -13.81 -27.26 -20.98
N ASP A 9 -14.86 -27.91 -20.50
CA ASP A 9 -15.85 -27.29 -19.61
C ASP A 9 -15.19 -26.82 -18.29
N ASP A 10 -14.26 -27.59 -17.72
CA ASP A 10 -13.49 -27.21 -16.53
C ASP A 10 -12.68 -25.92 -16.75
N VAL A 11 -12.02 -25.82 -17.91
CA VAL A 11 -11.20 -24.65 -18.24
C VAL A 11 -12.06 -23.42 -18.53
N GLU A 12 -13.20 -23.58 -19.21
CA GLU A 12 -14.16 -22.49 -19.44
C GLU A 12 -14.74 -21.97 -18.11
N ASN A 13 -15.07 -22.87 -17.18
CA ASN A 13 -15.57 -22.49 -15.86
C ASN A 13 -14.50 -21.73 -15.07
N TRP A 14 -13.25 -22.22 -15.09
CA TRP A 14 -12.14 -21.54 -14.45
C TRP A 14 -11.89 -20.13 -15.05
N LEU A 15 -11.84 -20.01 -16.37
CA LEU A 15 -11.71 -18.72 -17.05
C LEU A 15 -12.80 -17.73 -16.63
N SER A 16 -14.05 -18.20 -16.56
CA SER A 16 -15.19 -17.36 -16.19
C SER A 16 -15.11 -16.88 -14.73
N GLU A 17 -14.58 -17.70 -13.82
CA GLU A 17 -14.34 -17.28 -12.43
C GLU A 17 -13.20 -16.26 -12.33
N VAL A 18 -12.12 -16.45 -13.09
CA VAL A 18 -11.00 -15.48 -13.15
C VAL A 18 -11.48 -14.13 -13.70
N GLU A 19 -12.23 -14.12 -14.80
CA GLU A 19 -12.80 -12.91 -15.38
C GLU A 19 -13.68 -12.17 -14.37
N LYS A 20 -14.55 -12.90 -13.66
CA LYS A 20 -15.40 -12.36 -12.60
C LYS A 20 -14.58 -11.81 -11.42
N GLN A 21 -13.49 -12.47 -11.03
CA GLN A 21 -12.59 -11.99 -9.97
C GLN A 21 -11.87 -10.70 -10.38
N LEU A 22 -11.56 -10.53 -11.68
CA LEU A 22 -11.00 -9.29 -12.21
C LEU A 22 -12.04 -8.15 -12.21
N GLU A 23 -13.30 -8.44 -12.57
CA GLU A 23 -14.39 -7.46 -12.54
C GLU A 23 -14.76 -7.00 -11.13
N GLN A 24 -14.71 -7.90 -10.15
CA GLN A 24 -15.08 -7.62 -8.76
C GLN A 24 -13.97 -6.97 -7.93
N ALA A 25 -12.81 -6.69 -8.53
CA ALA A 25 -11.67 -6.10 -7.82
C ALA A 25 -12.01 -4.69 -7.31
N GLY A 26 -12.39 -4.60 -6.03
CA GLY A 26 -12.65 -3.35 -5.35
C GLY A 26 -11.39 -2.50 -5.16
N GLN A 27 -11.58 -1.20 -4.99
CA GLN A 27 -10.47 -0.29 -4.72
C GLN A 27 -9.95 -0.48 -3.29
N PRO A 28 -8.62 -0.58 -3.08
CA PRO A 28 -8.05 -0.65 -1.74
C PRO A 28 -8.37 0.59 -0.91
N SER A 29 -8.54 0.42 0.40
CA SER A 29 -8.88 1.51 1.33
C SER A 29 -7.72 1.91 2.24
N ASP A 30 -6.73 1.04 2.42
CA ASP A 30 -5.59 1.23 3.31
C ASP A 30 -4.37 0.37 2.92
N LEU A 31 -3.22 0.60 3.57
CA LEU A 31 -1.99 -0.13 3.25
C LEU A 31 -2.13 -1.65 3.46
N VAL A 32 -2.93 -2.09 4.44
CA VAL A 32 -3.12 -3.52 4.71
C VAL A 32 -3.96 -4.16 3.61
N SER A 33 -5.09 -3.54 3.22
CA SER A 33 -5.90 -4.04 2.11
C SER A 33 -5.13 -4.07 0.79
N VAL A 34 -4.31 -3.05 0.47
CA VAL A 34 -3.46 -3.10 -0.73
C VAL A 34 -2.50 -4.30 -0.70
N LYS A 35 -1.83 -4.54 0.43
CA LYS A 35 -0.88 -5.66 0.55
C LYS A 35 -1.56 -7.01 0.41
N ASN A 36 -2.76 -7.17 0.98
CA ASN A 36 -3.54 -8.39 0.83
C ASN A 36 -3.96 -8.59 -0.64
N LEU A 37 -4.47 -7.54 -1.29
CA LEU A 37 -4.85 -7.58 -2.71
C LEU A 37 -3.65 -7.85 -3.63
N LEU A 38 -2.45 -7.38 -3.28
CA LEU A 38 -1.22 -7.71 -4.01
C LEU A 38 -0.83 -9.17 -3.85
N ASN A 39 -1.05 -9.77 -2.68
CA ASN A 39 -0.82 -11.21 -2.48
C ASN A 39 -1.83 -12.02 -3.29
N GLU A 40 -3.12 -11.68 -3.20
CA GLU A 40 -4.17 -12.33 -4.01
C GLU A 40 -3.91 -12.20 -5.52
N GLN A 41 -3.39 -11.05 -5.96
CA GLN A 41 -2.97 -10.84 -7.34
C GLN A 41 -1.79 -11.74 -7.73
N GLN A 42 -0.82 -11.94 -6.82
CA GLN A 42 0.29 -12.85 -7.06
C GLN A 42 -0.20 -14.30 -7.18
N ASP A 43 -1.06 -14.74 -6.26
CA ASP A 43 -1.64 -16.09 -6.29
C ASP A 43 -2.39 -16.34 -7.62
N LEU A 44 -3.17 -15.35 -8.07
CA LEU A 44 -3.87 -15.40 -9.36
C LEU A 44 -2.91 -15.49 -10.56
N GLU A 45 -1.80 -14.75 -10.55
CA GLU A 45 -0.77 -14.82 -11.59
C GLU A 45 -0.11 -16.20 -11.64
N GLU A 46 0.17 -16.81 -10.48
CA GLU A 46 0.71 -18.17 -10.38
C GLU A 46 -0.29 -19.20 -10.90
N ASP A 47 -1.56 -19.09 -10.51
CA ASP A 47 -2.64 -19.95 -11.00
C ASP A 47 -2.74 -19.88 -12.52
N ILE A 48 -2.77 -18.68 -13.10
CA ILE A 48 -2.87 -18.50 -14.56
C ILE A 48 -1.67 -19.08 -15.28
N ASN A 49 -0.47 -18.91 -14.74
CA ASN A 49 0.74 -19.50 -15.30
C ASN A 49 0.69 -21.05 -15.26
N SER A 50 0.07 -21.64 -14.23
CA SER A 50 -0.09 -23.10 -14.15
C SER A 50 -1.00 -23.66 -15.25
N TYR A 51 -1.93 -22.86 -15.78
CA TYR A 51 -2.83 -23.28 -16.86
C TYR A 51 -2.20 -23.24 -18.26
N VAL A 52 -1.01 -22.64 -18.44
CA VAL A 52 -0.33 -22.56 -19.76
C VAL A 52 -0.18 -23.95 -20.39
N GLU A 53 0.33 -24.92 -19.63
CA GLU A 53 0.54 -26.29 -20.14
C GLU A 53 -0.78 -26.99 -20.46
N ARG A 54 -1.82 -26.74 -19.65
CA ARG A 54 -3.17 -27.30 -19.88
C ARG A 54 -3.80 -26.74 -21.16
N MET A 55 -3.62 -25.44 -21.42
CA MET A 55 -4.07 -24.79 -22.65
C MET A 55 -3.38 -25.36 -23.88
N GLN A 56 -2.05 -25.57 -23.82
CA GLN A 56 -1.30 -26.21 -24.90
C GLN A 56 -1.77 -27.65 -25.13
N SER A 57 -1.95 -28.43 -24.08
CA SER A 57 -2.45 -29.80 -24.19
C SER A 57 -3.85 -29.88 -24.81
N LEU A 58 -4.74 -28.92 -24.49
CA LEU A 58 -6.06 -28.84 -25.12
C LEU A 58 -5.97 -28.53 -26.62
N LEU A 59 -5.04 -27.65 -27.01
CA LEU A 59 -4.77 -27.35 -28.42
C LEU A 59 -4.29 -28.58 -29.17
N ASP A 60 -3.26 -29.26 -28.66
CA ASP A 60 -2.68 -30.46 -29.29
C ASP A 60 -3.72 -31.57 -29.48
N GLN A 61 -4.53 -31.83 -28.45
CA GLN A 61 -5.62 -32.81 -28.52
C GLN A 61 -6.72 -32.40 -29.50
N SER A 62 -7.02 -31.10 -29.61
CA SER A 62 -7.99 -30.60 -30.59
C SER A 62 -7.51 -30.83 -32.03
N GLU A 63 -6.21 -30.65 -32.29
CA GLU A 63 -5.61 -30.92 -33.61
C GLU A 63 -5.59 -32.42 -33.94
N GLU A 64 -5.38 -33.28 -32.94
CA GLU A 64 -5.47 -34.73 -33.11
C GLU A 64 -6.88 -35.15 -33.54
N PHE A 65 -7.94 -34.63 -32.91
CA PHE A 65 -9.32 -34.91 -33.33
C PHE A 65 -9.62 -34.46 -34.76
N VAL A 66 -9.03 -33.34 -35.20
CA VAL A 66 -9.14 -32.87 -36.59
C VAL A 66 -8.42 -33.82 -37.54
N ARG A 67 -7.21 -34.27 -37.18
CA ARG A 67 -6.41 -35.21 -37.98
C ARG A 67 -7.10 -36.56 -38.14
N ASP A 68 -7.77 -37.03 -37.10
CA ASP A 68 -8.55 -38.27 -37.09
C ASP A 68 -9.91 -38.15 -37.80
N ASN A 69 -10.21 -36.96 -38.34
CA ASN A 69 -11.46 -36.65 -39.03
C ASN A 69 -12.70 -36.93 -38.15
N HIS A 70 -12.58 -36.65 -36.85
CA HIS A 70 -13.64 -36.89 -35.87
C HIS A 70 -14.86 -36.00 -36.17
N PHE A 71 -16.08 -36.55 -36.06
CA PHE A 71 -17.32 -35.87 -36.46
C PHE A 71 -17.60 -34.55 -35.73
N LEU A 72 -17.09 -34.38 -34.50
CA LEU A 72 -17.18 -33.14 -33.70
C LEU A 72 -15.94 -32.25 -33.78
N ALA A 73 -14.94 -32.59 -34.59
CA ALA A 73 -13.63 -31.93 -34.55
C ALA A 73 -13.72 -30.41 -34.78
N GLU A 74 -14.55 -29.96 -35.71
CA GLU A 74 -14.70 -28.52 -35.99
C GLU A 74 -15.33 -27.77 -34.80
N GLY A 75 -16.35 -28.35 -34.17
CA GLY A 75 -16.97 -27.74 -32.98
C GLY A 75 -16.01 -27.67 -31.78
N ILE A 76 -15.21 -28.72 -31.60
CA ILE A 76 -14.14 -28.77 -30.59
C ILE A 76 -13.09 -27.69 -30.86
N ARG A 77 -12.63 -27.58 -32.10
CA ARG A 77 -11.59 -26.62 -32.50
C ARG A 77 -12.02 -25.17 -32.26
N VAL A 78 -13.28 -24.84 -32.60
CA VAL A 78 -13.83 -23.50 -32.35
C VAL A 78 -13.83 -23.18 -30.86
N ARG A 79 -14.26 -24.12 -30.00
CA ARG A 79 -14.27 -23.91 -28.54
C ARG A 79 -12.87 -23.75 -27.96
N VAL A 80 -11.93 -24.60 -28.36
CA VAL A 80 -10.54 -24.50 -27.89
C VAL A 80 -9.90 -23.17 -28.35
N SER A 81 -10.20 -22.72 -29.57
CA SER A 81 -9.76 -21.41 -30.05
C SER A 81 -10.32 -20.24 -29.22
N ASP A 82 -11.61 -20.30 -28.85
CA ASP A 82 -12.24 -19.28 -28.00
C ASP A 82 -11.62 -19.23 -26.60
N ILE A 83 -11.40 -20.40 -26.00
CA ILE A 83 -10.71 -20.54 -24.69
C ILE A 83 -9.31 -19.91 -24.74
N LEU A 84 -8.53 -20.19 -25.79
CA LEU A 84 -7.18 -19.65 -25.94
C LEU A 84 -7.21 -18.13 -26.11
N GLN A 85 -8.16 -17.60 -26.88
CA GLN A 85 -8.32 -16.16 -27.06
C GLN A 85 -8.66 -15.47 -25.74
N ARG A 86 -9.62 -16.01 -24.98
CA ARG A 86 -9.99 -15.50 -23.65
C ARG A 86 -8.81 -15.54 -22.69
N TYR A 87 -8.09 -16.66 -22.64
CA TYR A 87 -6.91 -16.81 -21.81
C TYR A 87 -5.82 -15.76 -22.14
N GLN A 88 -5.55 -15.52 -23.42
CA GLN A 88 -4.59 -14.49 -23.83
C GLN A 88 -5.07 -13.08 -23.47
N ALA A 89 -6.37 -12.82 -23.56
CA ALA A 89 -6.97 -11.54 -23.21
C ALA A 89 -6.89 -11.22 -21.70
N LEU A 90 -6.67 -12.22 -20.83
CA LEU A 90 -6.47 -12.00 -19.39
C LEU A 90 -5.16 -11.28 -19.07
N ARG A 91 -4.15 -11.37 -19.94
CA ARG A 91 -2.79 -10.87 -19.65
C ARG A 91 -2.76 -9.37 -19.37
N ASP A 92 -3.45 -8.59 -20.18
CA ASP A 92 -3.46 -7.13 -20.08
C ASP A 92 -4.17 -6.62 -18.82
N PRO A 93 -5.42 -7.03 -18.50
CA PRO A 93 -6.12 -6.56 -17.30
C PRO A 93 -5.41 -6.98 -16.00
N ILE A 94 -4.76 -8.15 -15.97
CA ILE A 94 -3.96 -8.59 -14.83
C ILE A 94 -2.77 -7.67 -14.61
N LYS A 95 -2.03 -7.37 -15.68
CA LYS A 95 -0.88 -6.47 -15.62
C LYS A 95 -1.31 -5.07 -15.19
N GLU A 96 -2.41 -4.56 -15.73
CA GLU A 96 -2.97 -3.27 -15.37
C GLU A 96 -3.37 -3.23 -13.88
N ARG A 97 -4.12 -4.23 -13.41
CA ARG A 97 -4.52 -4.36 -12.01
C ARG A 97 -3.31 -4.39 -11.08
N ARG A 98 -2.27 -5.15 -11.42
CA ARG A 98 -1.01 -5.18 -10.65
C ARG A 98 -0.38 -3.79 -10.56
N GLN A 99 -0.26 -3.08 -11.67
CA GLN A 99 0.31 -1.74 -11.69
C GLN A 99 -0.47 -0.77 -10.79
N VAL A 100 -1.80 -0.78 -10.88
CA VAL A 100 -2.69 0.05 -10.05
C VAL A 100 -2.53 -0.27 -8.56
N LEU A 101 -2.42 -1.55 -8.20
CA LEU A 101 -2.20 -1.96 -6.82
C LEU A 101 -0.81 -1.54 -6.30
N GLU A 102 0.23 -1.66 -7.11
CA GLU A 102 1.57 -1.19 -6.75
C GLU A 102 1.64 0.33 -6.59
N ASP A 103 0.96 1.09 -7.44
CA ASP A 103 0.83 2.54 -7.32
C ASP A 103 0.06 2.92 -6.04
N SER A 104 -1.03 2.21 -5.75
CA SER A 104 -1.79 2.39 -4.52
C SER A 104 -0.91 2.09 -3.29
N ALA A 105 -0.09 1.04 -3.33
CA ALA A 105 0.80 0.68 -2.23
C ALA A 105 1.79 1.81 -1.93
N ARG A 106 2.40 2.38 -2.99
CA ARG A 106 3.32 3.52 -2.88
C ARG A 106 2.62 4.74 -2.26
N LEU A 107 1.38 5.02 -2.67
CA LEU A 107 0.60 6.14 -2.13
C LEU A 107 0.31 5.97 -0.64
N TYR A 108 -0.18 4.81 -0.21
CA TYR A 108 -0.47 4.57 1.20
C TYR A 108 0.78 4.51 2.07
N GLN A 109 1.90 4.02 1.53
CA GLN A 109 3.19 4.08 2.19
C GLN A 109 3.60 5.55 2.44
N LEU A 110 3.45 6.41 1.42
CA LEU A 110 3.73 7.84 1.54
C LEU A 110 2.87 8.52 2.62
N TYR A 111 1.58 8.20 2.71
CA TYR A 111 0.73 8.74 3.77
C TYR A 111 1.22 8.33 5.17
N ARG A 112 1.65 7.07 5.33
CA ARG A 112 2.26 6.62 6.60
C ARG A 112 3.54 7.36 6.93
N ASP A 113 4.42 7.54 5.94
CA ASP A 113 5.67 8.26 6.14
C ASP A 113 5.44 9.73 6.49
N LEU A 114 4.42 10.35 5.89
CA LEU A 114 3.99 11.71 6.21
C LEU A 114 3.47 11.81 7.64
N ASP A 115 2.61 10.90 8.08
CA ASP A 115 2.09 10.86 9.45
C ASP A 115 3.24 10.74 10.46
N VAL A 116 4.21 9.87 10.19
CA VAL A 116 5.41 9.69 11.02
C VAL A 116 6.25 10.97 11.06
N ALA A 117 6.50 11.60 9.91
CA ALA A 117 7.25 12.85 9.84
C ALA A 117 6.52 13.99 10.58
N GLN A 118 5.20 14.08 10.45
CA GLN A 118 4.38 15.05 11.17
C GLN A 118 4.47 14.84 12.67
N ALA A 119 4.31 13.61 13.16
CA ALA A 119 4.45 13.28 14.57
C ALA A 119 5.84 13.67 15.12
N TRP A 120 6.90 13.39 14.35
CA TRP A 120 8.26 13.77 14.72
C TRP A 120 8.44 15.29 14.79
N VAL A 121 7.94 16.04 13.81
CA VAL A 121 7.98 17.51 13.82
C VAL A 121 7.23 18.07 15.03
N GLN A 122 6.03 17.56 15.33
CA GLN A 122 5.25 17.98 16.49
C GLN A 122 6.00 17.71 17.80
N GLU A 123 6.62 16.53 17.94
CA GLU A 123 7.46 16.20 19.08
C GLU A 123 8.62 17.22 19.25
N LYS A 124 9.33 17.55 18.16
CA LYS A 124 10.43 18.53 18.21
C LYS A 124 9.97 19.94 18.51
N LEU A 125 8.82 20.37 18.00
CA LEU A 125 8.23 21.68 18.32
C LEU A 125 7.86 21.78 19.80
N LEU A 126 7.26 20.73 20.37
CA LEU A 126 6.93 20.66 21.80
C LEU A 126 8.18 20.76 22.67
N LEU A 127 9.24 20.01 22.33
CA LEU A 127 10.51 20.06 23.05
C LEU A 127 11.19 21.44 22.96
N ALA A 128 11.16 22.07 21.78
CA ALA A 128 11.73 23.40 21.58
C ALA A 128 11.00 24.47 22.40
N THR A 129 9.66 24.44 22.39
CA THR A 129 8.82 25.37 23.15
C THR A 129 9.02 25.18 24.65
N ALA A 130 9.07 23.94 25.14
CA ALA A 130 9.34 23.65 26.55
C ALA A 130 10.70 24.19 27.00
N LYS A 131 11.74 24.05 26.16
CA LYS A 131 13.08 24.56 26.44
C LYS A 131 13.10 26.09 26.52
N ASP A 132 12.43 26.78 25.59
CA ASP A 132 12.39 28.25 25.55
C ASP A 132 11.63 28.85 26.76
N VAL A 133 10.50 28.24 27.14
CA VAL A 133 9.76 28.62 28.36
C VAL A 133 10.62 28.42 29.62
N GLY A 134 11.34 27.30 29.73
CA GLY A 134 12.24 27.02 30.86
C GLY A 134 13.40 28.03 30.97
N HIS A 135 14.02 28.38 29.84
CA HIS A 135 15.06 29.42 29.81
C HIS A 135 14.50 30.80 30.20
N SER A 136 13.35 31.17 29.63
CA SER A 136 12.69 32.44 29.92
C SER A 136 12.31 32.59 31.40
N LEU A 137 11.73 31.55 32.01
CA LEU A 137 11.40 31.55 33.44
C LEU A 137 12.64 31.73 34.33
N THR A 138 13.71 30.99 34.03
CA THR A 138 14.97 31.07 34.80
C THR A 138 15.62 32.45 34.68
N ALA A 139 15.58 33.04 33.48
CA ALA A 139 16.07 34.39 33.23
C ALA A 139 15.27 35.45 34.03
N VAL A 140 13.93 35.35 34.01
CA VAL A 140 13.03 36.23 34.77
C VAL A 140 13.27 36.10 36.28
N GLN A 141 13.37 34.87 36.81
CA GLN A 141 13.66 34.63 38.23
C GLN A 141 15.01 35.22 38.66
N SER A 142 16.05 35.08 37.81
CA SER A 142 17.36 35.66 38.07
C SER A 142 17.34 37.19 38.11
N LEU A 143 16.60 37.83 37.20
CA LEU A 143 16.41 39.28 37.19
C LEU A 143 15.65 39.75 38.44
N HIS A 144 14.58 39.04 38.82
CA HIS A 144 13.80 39.34 40.00
C HIS A 144 14.65 39.26 41.29
N ASN A 145 15.44 38.20 41.44
CA ASN A 145 16.34 38.03 42.59
C ASN A 145 17.39 39.15 42.66
N LYS A 146 18.02 39.52 41.53
CA LYS A 146 18.96 40.65 41.47
C LYS A 146 18.31 41.97 41.88
N HIS A 147 17.08 42.23 41.42
CA HIS A 147 16.33 43.43 41.79
C HIS A 147 16.03 43.46 43.30
N GLN A 148 15.56 42.35 43.88
CA GLN A 148 15.34 42.25 45.33
C GLN A 148 16.61 42.52 46.13
N VAL A 149 17.74 41.93 45.73
CA VAL A 149 19.03 42.13 46.41
C VAL A 149 19.50 43.58 46.31
N ARG A 150 19.30 44.25 45.16
CA ARG A 150 19.61 45.68 45.00
C ARG A 150 18.70 46.58 45.84
N GLY A 151 17.40 46.29 45.90
CA GLY A 151 16.45 47.04 46.74
C GLY A 151 16.79 46.95 48.23
N ARG A 152 17.21 45.78 48.72
CA ARG A 152 17.68 45.61 50.12
C ARG A 152 18.96 46.41 50.41
N ARG A 153 19.87 46.55 49.45
CA ARG A 153 21.10 47.36 49.61
C ARG A 153 20.82 48.86 49.56
N ALA A 154 19.86 49.31 48.75
CA ALA A 154 19.45 50.72 48.69
C ALA A 154 18.71 51.20 49.96
N GLY A 155 18.00 50.29 50.65
CA GLY A 155 17.39 50.57 51.96
C GLY A 155 18.36 50.57 53.15
N SER A 156 19.62 50.19 52.96
CA SER A 156 20.70 50.28 53.97
C SER A 156 21.72 51.35 53.58
N THR A 157 21.27 52.60 53.48
CA THR A 157 22.19 53.75 53.49
C THR A 157 22.26 54.26 54.93
N PRO A 158 23.38 54.09 55.67
CA PRO A 158 23.51 54.67 57.00
C PRO A 158 23.60 56.19 56.84
N GLY A 159 22.76 56.92 57.56
CA GLY A 159 22.83 58.38 57.64
C GLY A 159 24.24 58.79 58.08
N ARG A 160 24.98 59.48 57.19
CA ARG A 160 26.18 60.23 57.57
C ARG A 160 25.74 61.39 58.45
N GLY A 161 25.83 61.21 59.77
CA GLY A 161 25.84 62.30 60.74
C GLY A 161 27.07 63.16 60.53
N ILE A 162 26.84 64.46 60.32
CA ILE A 162 27.81 65.54 60.09
C ILE A 162 28.55 65.85 61.40
N PRO A 163 29.87 66.12 61.41
CA PRO A 163 30.58 66.50 62.62
C PRO A 163 30.35 67.99 62.92
N ARG A 164 30.03 68.36 64.17
CA ARG A 164 30.12 69.73 64.68
C ARG A 164 30.48 69.75 66.15
N GLY A 165 31.47 70.57 66.50
CA GLY A 165 31.79 70.99 67.87
C GLY A 165 33.10 70.43 68.37
#